data_AF-A0A6P0Y2D7-F1
#
_entry.id   AF-A0A6P0Y2D7-F1
#
_cell.length_a   1.000
_cell.length_b   1.000
_cell.length_c   1.000
_cell.angle_alpha   90.00
_cell.angle_beta   90.00
_cell.angle_gamma   90.00
#
_symmetry.space_group_name_H-M   'P 1'
#
loop_
_entity.id
_entity.type
_entity.pdbx_description
1 polymer ?
#
loop_
_entity_poly.entity_id
_entity_poly.type
_entity_poly.pdbx_seq_one_letter_code
_entity_poly.pdbx_strand_id
1 'polypeptide(L)'
;LEVRDAAITDDVVEFMTGRLQKLPAATQEVLKLAACIGNQFDLETLTVICETPSEEVASKLWSALQEGMILPLGETYKFFQGEIDSSSTEGITVNYRFLHDRVQQAAYSMIPEDTKQATHYQIGKQFLARLSTTECEERIFDIVNQINIGQGLLVEDAEKKELAELNLKAGHKAKAATAYEAAKNYFKIGISLLERNKRDSLYEIVFELHLNLAETELMTADFDALEKSISASFNLANSPVDQAKIYVIDILPTLRIARQRGILQP
;
A
#
# COMPACT_ATOMS: atom_id res chain seq x y z
N LEU A 1 -17.98 0.37 -27.40
CA LEU A 1 -18.77 -0.05 -26.22
C LEU A 1 -18.16 0.51 -24.94
N GLU A 2 -16.83 0.58 -24.82
CA GLU A 2 -16.12 1.18 -23.67
C GLU A 2 -16.50 2.63 -23.33
N VAL A 3 -16.78 3.49 -24.31
CA VAL A 3 -17.17 4.90 -24.06
C VAL A 3 -18.56 5.01 -23.40
N ARG A 4 -19.46 4.04 -23.62
CA ARG A 4 -20.79 4.05 -22.99
C ARG A 4 -20.74 3.53 -21.56
N ASP A 5 -19.90 2.55 -21.27
CA ASP A 5 -19.76 2.02 -19.91
C ASP A 5 -19.09 3.04 -18.99
N ALA A 6 -18.06 3.76 -19.44
CA ALA A 6 -17.42 4.82 -18.67
C ALA A 6 -18.38 5.96 -18.31
N ALA A 7 -19.18 6.44 -19.28
CA ALA A 7 -20.16 7.51 -19.06
C ALA A 7 -21.26 7.11 -18.06
N ILE A 8 -21.78 5.88 -18.15
CA ILE A 8 -22.76 5.36 -17.18
C ILE A 8 -22.14 5.26 -15.79
N THR A 9 -20.85 4.95 -15.69
CA THR A 9 -20.18 4.85 -14.40
C THR A 9 -19.91 6.18 -13.74
N ASP A 10 -19.60 7.22 -14.52
CA ASP A 10 -19.46 8.59 -14.01
C ASP A 10 -20.81 9.13 -13.49
N ASP A 11 -21.91 8.88 -14.21
CA ASP A 11 -23.27 9.26 -13.79
C ASP A 11 -23.65 8.63 -12.44
N VAL A 12 -23.25 7.37 -12.21
CA VAL A 12 -23.51 6.67 -10.94
C VAL A 12 -22.64 7.22 -9.82
N VAL A 13 -21.36 7.53 -10.09
CA VAL A 13 -20.46 8.13 -9.08
C VAL A 13 -20.97 9.51 -8.68
N GLU A 14 -21.35 10.37 -9.63
CA GLU A 14 -21.90 11.70 -9.35
C GLU A 14 -23.19 11.62 -8.53
N PHE A 15 -24.10 10.69 -8.87
CA PHE A 15 -25.31 10.42 -8.09
C PHE A 15 -24.98 10.02 -6.64
N MET A 16 -24.00 9.13 -6.45
CA MET A 16 -23.59 8.69 -5.12
C MET A 16 -22.90 9.80 -4.33
N THR A 17 -22.08 10.63 -4.98
CA THR A 17 -21.48 11.83 -4.38
C THR A 17 -22.59 12.77 -3.89
N GLY A 18 -23.64 12.99 -4.68
CA GLY A 18 -24.80 13.80 -4.27
C GLY A 18 -25.56 13.23 -3.07
N ARG A 19 -25.58 11.90 -2.87
CA ARG A 19 -26.12 11.30 -1.64
C ARG A 19 -25.18 11.47 -0.45
N LEU A 20 -23.87 11.26 -0.64
CA LEU A 20 -22.86 11.41 0.41
C LEU A 20 -22.79 12.85 0.93
N GLN A 21 -22.93 13.85 0.06
CA GLN A 21 -22.94 15.27 0.43
C GLN A 21 -24.13 15.67 1.32
N LYS A 22 -25.18 14.86 1.41
CA LYS A 22 -26.31 15.08 2.32
C LYS A 22 -26.05 14.59 3.75
N LEU A 23 -25.01 13.77 3.95
CA LEU A 23 -24.62 13.31 5.27
C LEU A 23 -24.01 14.46 6.09
N PRO A 24 -23.93 14.37 7.42
CA PRO A 24 -23.20 15.33 8.24
C PRO A 24 -21.74 15.48 7.78
N ALA A 25 -21.20 16.70 7.82
CA ALA A 25 -19.83 16.97 7.38
C ALA A 25 -18.80 16.04 8.07
N ALA A 26 -18.96 15.79 9.38
CA ALA A 26 -18.09 14.88 10.12
C ALA A 26 -18.13 13.43 9.57
N THR A 27 -19.29 12.96 9.12
CA THR A 27 -19.42 11.64 8.47
C THR A 27 -18.73 11.63 7.12
N GLN A 28 -18.90 12.69 6.33
CA GLN A 28 -18.26 12.81 5.02
C GLN A 28 -16.73 12.74 5.14
N GLU A 29 -16.14 13.44 6.11
CA GLU A 29 -14.69 13.41 6.33
C GLU A 29 -14.19 12.00 6.70
N VAL A 30 -14.88 11.29 7.59
CA VAL A 30 -14.49 9.91 7.93
C VAL A 30 -14.63 8.99 6.72
N LEU A 31 -15.68 9.14 5.90
CA LEU A 31 -15.85 8.32 4.69
C LEU A 31 -14.80 8.60 3.62
N LYS A 32 -14.35 9.86 3.46
CA LYS A 32 -13.24 10.21 2.58
C LYS A 32 -11.97 9.46 2.99
N LEU A 33 -11.62 9.50 4.28
CA LEU A 33 -10.46 8.79 4.83
C LEU A 33 -10.60 7.27 4.69
N ALA A 34 -11.79 6.74 4.95
CA ALA A 34 -12.10 5.32 4.73
C ALA A 34 -11.89 4.91 3.27
N ALA A 35 -12.28 5.76 2.33
CA ALA A 35 -12.14 5.50 0.91
C ALA A 35 -10.66 5.47 0.45
N CYS A 36 -9.77 6.21 1.13
CA CYS A 36 -8.32 6.13 0.93
C CYS A 36 -7.73 4.78 1.36
N ILE A 37 -8.33 4.09 2.34
CA ILE A 37 -7.88 2.78 2.82
C ILE A 37 -8.31 1.69 1.83
N GLY A 38 -9.59 1.67 1.46
CA GLY A 38 -10.13 0.67 0.56
C GLY A 38 -11.63 0.46 0.70
N ASN A 39 -12.13 -0.58 0.04
CA ASN A 39 -13.55 -0.96 0.11
C ASN A 39 -13.94 -1.57 1.48
N GLN A 40 -12.97 -2.08 2.22
CA GLN A 40 -13.12 -2.62 3.57
C GLN A 40 -12.15 -1.91 4.49
N PHE A 41 -12.61 -1.61 5.70
CA PHE A 41 -11.83 -0.90 6.70
C PHE A 41 -12.39 -1.22 8.08
N ASP A 42 -11.55 -1.09 9.11
CA ASP A 42 -11.94 -1.32 10.49
C ASP A 42 -11.94 -0.03 11.32
N LEU A 43 -12.67 -0.05 12.41
CA LEU A 43 -12.85 1.11 13.30
C LEU A 43 -11.54 1.54 13.96
N GLU A 44 -10.64 0.59 14.26
CA GLU A 44 -9.36 0.85 14.92
C GLU A 44 -8.43 1.62 13.99
N THR A 45 -8.34 1.21 12.73
CA THR A 45 -7.66 1.92 11.66
C THR A 45 -8.21 3.34 11.49
N LEU A 46 -9.53 3.53 11.47
CA LEU A 46 -10.10 4.87 11.37
C LEU A 46 -9.86 5.71 12.62
N THR A 47 -9.78 5.11 13.80
CA THR A 47 -9.43 5.78 15.06
C THR A 47 -7.97 6.28 15.02
N VAL A 48 -7.07 5.46 14.48
CA VAL A 48 -5.67 5.82 14.23
C VAL A 48 -5.58 7.03 13.29
N ILE A 49 -6.34 7.00 12.19
CA ILE A 49 -6.25 8.03 11.14
C ILE A 49 -6.98 9.33 11.50
N CYS A 50 -8.18 9.23 12.08
CA CYS A 50 -8.98 10.39 12.46
C CYS A 50 -8.46 11.06 13.73
N GLU A 51 -7.55 10.42 14.45
CA GLU A 51 -7.03 10.86 15.74
C GLU A 51 -8.08 11.07 16.83
N THR A 52 -9.24 10.40 16.71
CA THR A 52 -10.36 10.51 17.63
C THR A 52 -10.71 9.14 18.21
N PRO A 53 -11.26 9.06 19.45
CA PRO A 53 -11.67 7.80 20.07
C PRO A 53 -12.67 7.01 19.23
N SER A 54 -12.66 5.69 19.37
CA SER A 54 -13.49 4.75 18.60
C SER A 54 -14.98 5.04 18.71
N GLU A 55 -15.47 5.44 19.89
CA GLU A 55 -16.87 5.84 20.12
C GLU A 55 -17.28 7.05 19.26
N GLU A 56 -16.39 8.05 19.14
CA GLU A 56 -16.65 9.24 18.35
C GLU A 56 -16.64 8.93 16.85
N VAL A 57 -15.70 8.11 16.39
CA VAL A 57 -15.65 7.63 15.00
C VAL A 57 -16.89 6.81 14.67
N ALA A 58 -17.29 5.89 15.55
CA ALA A 58 -18.50 5.08 15.37
C ALA A 58 -19.76 5.94 15.31
N SER A 59 -19.86 6.96 16.17
CA SER A 59 -20.95 7.94 16.15
C SER A 59 -21.00 8.70 14.81
N LYS A 60 -19.85 9.13 14.28
CA LYS A 60 -19.75 9.78 12.97
C LYS A 60 -20.17 8.85 11.83
N LEU A 61 -19.89 7.56 11.91
CA LEU A 61 -20.27 6.57 10.90
C LEU A 61 -21.76 6.17 10.95
N TRP A 62 -22.47 6.50 12.03
CA TRP A 62 -23.84 6.03 12.24
C TRP A 62 -24.82 6.46 11.14
N SER A 63 -24.76 7.73 10.71
CA SER A 63 -25.60 8.23 9.64
C SER A 63 -25.33 7.53 8.29
N ALA A 64 -24.08 7.15 8.03
CA ALA A 64 -23.70 6.40 6.83
C ALA A 64 -24.22 4.95 6.85
N LEU A 65 -24.28 4.32 8.03
CA LEU A 65 -24.89 3.01 8.22
C LEU A 65 -26.40 3.07 7.96
N GLN A 66 -27.09 4.07 8.53
CA GLN A 66 -28.53 4.26 8.35
C GLN A 66 -28.93 4.51 6.89
N GLU A 67 -28.13 5.29 6.16
CA GLU A 67 -28.36 5.58 4.73
C GLU A 67 -27.91 4.45 3.79
N GLY A 68 -27.35 3.37 4.34
CA GLY A 68 -26.87 2.20 3.58
C GLY A 68 -25.62 2.47 2.74
N MET A 69 -24.79 3.44 3.11
CA MET A 69 -23.54 3.74 2.40
C MET A 69 -22.44 2.74 2.75
N ILE A 70 -22.42 2.33 4.01
CA ILE A 70 -21.51 1.31 4.53
C ILE A 70 -22.30 0.24 5.25
N LEU A 71 -21.72 -0.95 5.35
CA LEU A 71 -22.28 -2.10 6.05
C LEU A 71 -21.27 -2.62 7.07
N PRO A 72 -21.71 -3.05 8.26
CA PRO A 72 -20.86 -3.78 9.18
C PRO A 72 -20.66 -5.22 8.68
N LEU A 73 -19.47 -5.78 8.90
CA LEU A 73 -19.09 -7.15 8.54
C LEU A 73 -19.28 -8.15 9.70
N GLY A 74 -19.99 -7.73 10.75
CA GLY A 74 -20.32 -8.55 11.93
C GLY A 74 -21.30 -7.80 12.83
N GLU A 75 -21.67 -8.40 13.97
CA GLU A 75 -22.61 -7.78 14.91
C GLU A 75 -21.93 -6.87 15.95
N THR A 76 -20.59 -6.81 15.96
CA THR A 76 -19.79 -6.07 16.94
C THR A 76 -20.00 -4.55 16.88
N TYR A 77 -20.49 -4.02 15.76
CA TYR A 77 -20.83 -2.60 15.64
C TYR A 77 -21.99 -2.18 16.58
N LYS A 78 -22.85 -3.12 17.01
CA LYS A 78 -24.00 -2.87 17.91
C LYS A 78 -23.58 -2.43 19.32
N PHE A 79 -22.36 -2.81 19.75
CA PHE A 79 -21.78 -2.33 21.02
C PHE A 79 -21.67 -0.80 21.06
N PHE A 80 -21.29 -0.18 19.94
CA PHE A 80 -21.13 1.27 19.84
C PHE A 80 -22.44 2.03 19.59
N GLN A 81 -23.57 1.33 19.49
CA GLN A 81 -24.92 1.90 19.42
C GLN A 81 -25.69 1.80 20.74
N GLY A 82 -25.08 1.23 21.78
CA GLY A 82 -25.75 0.99 23.06
C GLY A 82 -26.81 -0.11 23.01
N GLU A 83 -26.78 -0.99 21.99
CA GLU A 83 -27.72 -2.12 21.86
C GLU A 83 -27.25 -3.39 22.60
N ILE A 84 -25.98 -3.47 23.00
CA ILE A 84 -25.41 -4.61 23.74
C ILE A 84 -24.64 -4.08 24.97
N ASP A 85 -24.82 -4.74 26.11
CA ASP A 85 -24.23 -4.36 27.40
C ASP A 85 -22.70 -4.29 27.34
N SER A 86 -22.15 -3.10 27.61
CA SER A 86 -20.75 -2.69 27.46
C SER A 86 -19.91 -3.15 28.66
N SER A 87 -19.72 -4.45 28.83
CA SER A 87 -18.88 -4.99 29.92
C SER A 87 -17.41 -5.24 29.53
N SER A 88 -17.06 -5.20 28.24
CA SER A 88 -15.68 -5.20 27.77
C SER A 88 -15.60 -4.81 26.29
N THR A 89 -15.20 -3.56 25.99
CA THR A 89 -14.92 -3.08 24.62
C THR A 89 -13.45 -3.25 24.22
N GLU A 90 -12.60 -3.71 25.13
CA GLU A 90 -11.18 -3.96 24.86
C GLU A 90 -11.01 -5.13 23.87
N GLY A 91 -10.38 -4.84 22.73
CA GLY A 91 -10.06 -5.85 21.70
C GLY A 91 -11.19 -6.19 20.72
N ILE A 92 -12.29 -5.44 20.68
CA ILE A 92 -13.36 -5.66 19.70
C ILE A 92 -13.04 -4.90 18.41
N THR A 93 -12.60 -5.61 17.38
CA THR A 93 -12.47 -5.06 16.03
C THR A 93 -13.85 -4.99 15.35
N VAL A 94 -14.25 -3.79 14.94
CA VAL A 94 -15.46 -3.59 14.14
C VAL A 94 -15.05 -3.34 12.71
N ASN A 95 -15.38 -4.29 11.84
CA ASN A 95 -15.10 -4.22 10.41
C ASN A 95 -16.30 -3.66 9.66
N TYR A 96 -16.03 -2.76 8.74
CA TYR A 96 -17.00 -2.18 7.83
C TYR A 96 -16.58 -2.43 6.37
N ARG A 97 -17.56 -2.34 5.48
CA ARG A 97 -17.33 -2.26 4.05
C ARG A 97 -18.22 -1.19 3.44
N PHE A 98 -17.77 -0.55 2.37
CA PHE A 98 -18.71 0.19 1.54
C PHE A 98 -19.72 -0.79 0.92
N LEU A 99 -20.98 -0.36 0.80
CA LEU A 99 -22.02 -1.20 0.20
C LEU A 99 -21.61 -1.64 -1.22
N HIS A 100 -21.03 -0.70 -1.97
CA HIS A 100 -20.51 -0.89 -3.31
C HIS A 100 -19.21 -0.09 -3.50
N ASP A 101 -18.36 -0.57 -4.41
CA ASP A 101 -17.14 0.13 -4.85
C ASP A 101 -17.45 1.55 -5.37
N ARG A 102 -18.65 1.78 -5.90
CA ARG A 102 -19.10 3.12 -6.33
C ARG A 102 -19.30 4.10 -5.18
N VAL A 103 -19.69 3.63 -3.99
CA VAL A 103 -19.77 4.49 -2.80
C VAL A 103 -18.36 4.88 -2.38
N GLN A 104 -17.42 3.93 -2.38
CA GLN A 104 -16.01 4.20 -2.08
C GLN A 104 -15.44 5.23 -3.07
N GLN A 105 -15.63 5.02 -4.37
CA GLN A 105 -15.17 5.95 -5.41
C GLN A 105 -15.79 7.35 -5.25
N ALA A 106 -17.08 7.43 -4.94
CA ALA A 106 -17.77 8.69 -4.69
C ALA A 106 -17.27 9.40 -3.43
N ALA A 107 -16.94 8.67 -2.37
CA ALA A 107 -16.33 9.23 -1.18
C ALA A 107 -14.90 9.72 -1.45
N TYR A 108 -14.11 8.95 -2.21
CA TYR A 108 -12.76 9.33 -2.62
C TYR A 108 -12.73 10.55 -3.54
N SER A 109 -13.70 10.67 -4.46
CA SER A 109 -13.80 11.81 -5.39
C SER A 109 -14.16 13.13 -4.69
N MET A 110 -14.72 13.07 -3.48
CA MET A 110 -14.99 14.25 -2.65
C MET A 110 -13.72 14.84 -2.02
N ILE A 111 -12.56 14.16 -2.13
CA ILE A 111 -11.27 14.71 -1.72
C ILE A 111 -10.74 15.60 -2.86
N PRO A 112 -10.44 16.88 -2.60
CA PRO A 112 -9.84 17.75 -3.60
C PRO A 112 -8.54 17.16 -4.17
N GLU A 113 -8.39 17.20 -5.49
CA GLU A 113 -7.29 16.53 -6.21
C GLU A 113 -5.90 16.98 -5.73
N ASP A 114 -5.76 18.27 -5.40
CA ASP A 114 -4.56 18.90 -4.86
C ASP A 114 -4.20 18.44 -3.44
N THR A 115 -5.17 17.88 -2.70
CA THR A 115 -4.98 17.41 -1.32
C THR A 115 -4.84 15.90 -1.20
N LYS A 116 -5.25 15.12 -2.21
CA LYS A 116 -5.23 13.64 -2.16
C LYS A 116 -3.87 13.06 -1.78
N GLN A 117 -2.80 13.54 -2.41
CA GLN A 117 -1.43 13.07 -2.10
C GLN A 117 -1.07 13.35 -0.65
N ALA A 118 -1.41 14.54 -0.15
CA ALA A 118 -1.16 14.91 1.24
C ALA A 118 -1.99 14.05 2.21
N THR A 119 -3.26 13.79 1.90
CA THR A 119 -4.12 12.91 2.70
C THR A 119 -3.52 11.50 2.82
N HIS A 120 -3.11 10.89 1.70
CA HIS A 120 -2.46 9.58 1.71
C HIS A 120 -1.15 9.58 2.50
N TYR A 121 -0.33 10.62 2.35
CA TYR A 121 0.90 10.77 3.13
C TYR A 121 0.62 10.80 4.63
N GLN A 122 -0.36 11.61 5.07
CA GLN A 122 -0.72 11.72 6.48
C GLN A 122 -1.24 10.39 7.06
N ILE A 123 -2.08 9.67 6.33
CA ILE A 123 -2.56 8.33 6.73
C ILE A 123 -1.38 7.40 7.00
N GLY A 124 -0.43 7.35 6.07
CA GLY A 124 0.77 6.52 6.21
C GLY A 124 1.64 6.90 7.41
N LYS A 125 1.86 8.20 7.65
CA LYS A 125 2.61 8.69 8.82
C LYS A 125 1.89 8.40 10.14
N GLN A 126 0.57 8.48 10.18
CA GLN A 126 -0.21 8.16 11.37
C GLN A 126 -0.11 6.67 11.73
N PHE A 127 -0.10 5.77 10.73
CA PHE A 127 0.18 4.36 10.99
C PHE A 127 1.55 4.16 11.63
N LEU A 128 2.61 4.73 11.05
CA LEU A 128 3.97 4.60 11.58
C LEU A 128 4.12 5.16 13.00
N ALA A 129 3.37 6.21 13.34
CA ALA A 129 3.46 6.85 14.65
C ALA A 129 2.73 6.09 15.76
N ARG A 130 1.71 5.28 15.42
CA ARG A 130 0.82 4.66 16.41
C ARG A 130 0.92 3.15 16.50
N LEU A 131 1.34 2.49 15.42
CA LEU A 131 1.51 1.05 15.41
C LEU A 131 2.86 0.66 16.01
N SER A 132 2.89 -0.44 16.74
CA SER A 132 4.15 -1.07 17.15
C SER A 132 4.94 -1.57 15.94
N THR A 133 6.22 -1.89 16.15
CA THR A 133 7.07 -2.44 15.09
C THR A 133 6.48 -3.70 14.46
N THR A 134 5.92 -4.59 15.29
CA THR A 134 5.30 -5.85 14.82
C THR A 134 4.06 -5.57 13.97
N GLU A 135 3.18 -4.67 14.42
CA GLU A 135 1.97 -4.30 13.68
C GLU A 135 2.32 -3.61 12.35
N CYS A 136 3.38 -2.78 12.34
CA CYS A 136 3.89 -2.17 11.11
C CYS A 136 4.34 -3.23 10.08
N GLU A 137 4.99 -4.30 10.52
CA GLU A 137 5.41 -5.41 9.64
C GLU A 137 4.22 -6.21 9.11
N GLU A 138 3.20 -6.44 9.94
CA GLU A 138 1.96 -7.10 9.53
C GLU A 138 1.21 -6.27 8.49
N ARG A 139 1.12 -4.95 8.71
CA ARG A 139 0.38 -3.99 7.89
C ARG A 139 1.23 -3.23 6.88
N ILE A 140 2.43 -3.73 6.57
CA ILE A 140 3.42 -3.01 5.74
C ILE A 140 2.85 -2.54 4.40
N PHE A 141 1.94 -3.31 3.77
CA PHE A 141 1.32 -2.92 2.51
C PHE A 141 0.37 -1.73 2.67
N ASP A 142 -0.44 -1.71 3.72
CA ASP A 142 -1.33 -0.58 4.02
C ASP A 142 -0.50 0.69 4.20
N ILE A 143 0.61 0.60 4.94
CA ILE A 143 1.47 1.75 5.26
C ILE A 143 2.19 2.24 4.00
N VAL A 144 2.94 1.35 3.34
CA VAL A 144 3.81 1.75 2.23
C VAL A 144 3.02 2.26 1.03
N ASN A 145 1.84 1.69 0.75
CA ASN A 145 1.02 2.12 -0.38
C ASN A 145 0.49 3.54 -0.17
N GLN A 146 0.12 3.89 1.07
CA GLN A 146 -0.34 5.23 1.42
C GLN A 146 0.80 6.26 1.24
N ILE A 147 1.98 5.97 1.78
CA ILE A 147 3.11 6.90 1.68
C ILE A 147 3.63 7.00 0.24
N ASN A 148 3.62 5.90 -0.53
CA ASN A 148 4.03 5.90 -1.94
C ASN A 148 3.17 6.82 -2.82
N ILE A 149 1.87 6.95 -2.55
CA ILE A 149 1.00 7.91 -3.26
C ILE A 149 1.44 9.36 -2.97
N GLY A 150 1.87 9.63 -1.74
CA GLY A 150 2.36 10.92 -1.29
C GLY A 150 3.85 11.17 -1.48
N GLN A 151 4.60 10.26 -2.12
CA GLN A 151 6.07 10.31 -2.15
C GLN A 151 6.64 11.59 -2.77
N GLY A 152 5.89 12.25 -3.66
CA GLY A 152 6.28 13.52 -4.27
C GLY A 152 6.37 14.69 -3.28
N LEU A 153 5.79 14.54 -2.08
CA LEU A 153 5.86 15.52 -1.01
C LEU A 153 7.13 15.39 -0.16
N LEU A 154 7.92 14.33 -0.33
CA LEU A 154 9.13 14.09 0.43
C LEU A 154 10.26 15.02 0.00
N VAL A 155 10.72 15.85 0.94
CA VAL A 155 11.83 16.78 0.71
C VAL A 155 13.11 16.22 1.30
N GLU A 156 13.07 15.76 2.55
CA GLU A 156 14.26 15.35 3.30
C GLU A 156 14.78 13.98 2.87
N ASP A 157 16.10 13.86 2.77
CA ASP A 157 16.75 12.59 2.39
C ASP A 157 16.53 11.50 3.45
N ALA A 158 16.32 11.89 4.71
CA ALA A 158 15.97 10.98 5.80
C ALA A 158 14.59 10.34 5.58
N GLU A 159 13.58 11.12 5.21
CA GLU A 159 12.23 10.59 4.93
C GLU A 159 12.21 9.72 3.67
N LYS A 160 12.97 10.11 2.63
CA LYS A 160 13.13 9.27 1.42
C LYS A 160 13.80 7.94 1.75
N LYS A 161 14.80 7.95 2.62
CA LYS A 161 15.44 6.74 3.11
C LYS A 161 14.47 5.86 3.89
N GLU A 162 13.71 6.43 4.83
CA GLU A 162 12.68 5.71 5.59
C GLU A 162 11.66 5.03 4.65
N LEU A 163 11.17 5.76 3.64
CA LEU A 163 10.25 5.19 2.65
C LEU A 163 10.90 4.11 1.77
N ALA A 164 12.18 4.27 1.41
CA ALA A 164 12.92 3.24 0.68
C ALA A 164 13.08 1.95 1.51
N GLU A 165 13.34 2.07 2.82
CA GLU A 165 13.40 0.94 3.75
C GLU A 165 12.04 0.22 3.87
N LEU A 166 10.94 0.97 3.93
CA LEU A 166 9.59 0.41 3.93
C LEU A 166 9.27 -0.32 2.61
N ASN A 167 9.65 0.26 1.47
CA ASN A 167 9.50 -0.38 0.16
C ASN A 167 10.36 -1.64 0.03
N LEU A 168 11.58 -1.66 0.58
CA LEU A 168 12.41 -2.86 0.61
C LEU A 168 11.72 -3.98 1.41
N LYS A 169 11.19 -3.68 2.61
CA LYS A 169 10.43 -4.64 3.43
C LYS A 169 9.18 -5.15 2.72
N ALA A 170 8.39 -4.24 2.13
CA ALA A 170 7.20 -4.59 1.36
C ALA A 170 7.52 -5.47 0.15
N GLY A 171 8.60 -5.15 -0.57
CA GLY A 171 9.09 -5.91 -1.70
C GLY A 171 9.48 -7.33 -1.31
N HIS A 172 10.21 -7.50 -0.19
CA HIS A 172 10.53 -8.82 0.36
C HIS A 172 9.29 -9.63 0.73
N LYS A 173 8.33 -9.01 1.42
CA LYS A 173 7.08 -9.66 1.81
C LYS A 173 6.26 -10.09 0.57
N ALA A 174 6.17 -9.23 -0.44
CA ALA A 174 5.51 -9.54 -1.71
C ALA A 174 6.22 -10.67 -2.47
N LYS A 175 7.56 -10.65 -2.52
CA LYS A 175 8.38 -11.69 -3.16
C LYS A 175 8.18 -13.04 -2.47
N ALA A 176 8.17 -13.08 -1.14
CA ALA A 176 7.90 -14.29 -0.35
C ALA A 176 6.48 -14.85 -0.61
N ALA A 177 5.51 -13.98 -0.87
CA ALA A 177 4.15 -14.34 -1.27
C ALA A 177 4.01 -14.66 -2.77
N THR A 178 5.11 -14.71 -3.54
CA THR A 178 5.15 -14.91 -5.00
C THR A 178 4.43 -13.83 -5.83
N ALA A 179 4.13 -12.68 -5.23
CA ALA A 179 3.58 -11.50 -5.89
C ALA A 179 4.70 -10.67 -6.55
N TYR A 180 5.39 -11.28 -7.53
CA TYR A 180 6.63 -10.73 -8.10
C TYR A 180 6.47 -9.37 -8.77
N GLU A 181 5.35 -9.09 -9.45
CA GLU A 181 5.09 -7.77 -10.05
C GLU A 181 4.94 -6.67 -8.99
N ALA A 182 4.26 -6.98 -7.87
CA ALA A 182 4.15 -6.04 -6.75
C ALA A 182 5.51 -5.80 -6.10
N ALA A 183 6.28 -6.87 -5.88
CA ALA A 183 7.64 -6.79 -5.33
C ALA A 183 8.55 -5.91 -6.20
N LYS A 184 8.54 -6.14 -7.53
CA LYS A 184 9.26 -5.35 -8.53
C LYS A 184 8.92 -3.86 -8.44
N ASN A 185 7.64 -3.51 -8.30
CA ASN A 185 7.20 -2.13 -8.16
C ASN A 185 7.73 -1.48 -6.86
N TYR A 186 7.66 -2.18 -5.73
CA TYR A 186 8.22 -1.67 -4.48
C TYR A 186 9.73 -1.44 -4.57
N PHE A 187 10.50 -2.37 -5.13
CA PHE A 187 11.95 -2.19 -5.29
C PHE A 187 12.28 -1.01 -6.21
N LYS A 188 11.55 -0.83 -7.31
CA LYS A 188 11.73 0.34 -8.20
C LYS A 188 11.46 1.67 -7.51
N ILE A 189 10.39 1.74 -6.71
CA ILE A 189 10.09 2.94 -5.91
C ILE A 189 11.23 3.22 -4.94
N GLY A 190 11.68 2.21 -4.18
CA GLY A 190 12.81 2.32 -3.25
C GLY A 190 14.08 2.85 -3.93
N ILE A 191 14.42 2.34 -5.13
CA ILE A 191 15.58 2.81 -5.90
C ILE A 191 15.42 4.29 -6.26
N SER A 192 14.26 4.67 -6.81
CA SER A 192 14.01 6.05 -7.28
C SER A 192 14.13 7.10 -6.17
N LEU A 193 13.81 6.72 -4.92
CA LEU A 193 13.92 7.59 -3.75
C LEU A 193 15.37 7.88 -3.35
N LEU A 194 16.31 7.01 -3.73
CA LEU A 194 17.70 7.06 -3.29
C LEU A 194 18.69 7.56 -4.36
N GLU A 195 18.26 7.80 -5.60
CA GLU A 195 19.13 8.13 -6.74
C GLU A 195 20.03 9.37 -6.54
N ARG A 196 19.65 10.29 -5.64
CA ARG A 196 20.39 11.55 -5.39
C ARG A 196 21.30 11.52 -4.16
N ASN A 197 21.25 10.45 -3.37
CA ASN A 197 21.94 10.39 -2.08
C ASN A 197 23.37 9.87 -2.20
N LYS A 198 24.26 10.31 -1.29
CA LYS A 198 25.66 9.88 -1.26
C LYS A 198 25.72 8.36 -1.03
N ARG A 199 26.14 7.66 -2.09
CA ARG A 199 26.10 6.21 -2.28
C ARG A 199 26.72 5.41 -1.14
N ASP A 200 27.77 5.94 -0.50
CA ASP A 200 28.55 5.18 0.49
C ASP A 200 27.80 4.92 1.79
N SER A 201 27.02 5.89 2.31
CA SER A 201 26.28 5.71 3.57
C SER A 201 25.00 4.88 3.41
N LEU A 202 24.55 4.68 2.16
CA LEU A 202 23.34 3.94 1.81
C LEU A 202 23.64 2.69 0.99
N TYR A 203 24.91 2.27 0.95
CA TYR A 203 25.35 1.18 0.09
C TYR A 203 24.50 -0.09 0.28
N GLU A 204 24.29 -0.50 1.53
CA GLU A 204 23.60 -1.74 1.87
C GLU A 204 22.17 -1.78 1.29
N ILE A 205 21.37 -0.75 1.58
CA ILE A 205 19.99 -0.67 1.09
C ILE A 205 19.93 -0.54 -0.43
N VAL A 206 20.79 0.28 -1.04
CA VAL A 206 20.79 0.48 -2.50
C VAL A 206 21.16 -0.82 -3.21
N PHE A 207 22.21 -1.51 -2.74
CA PHE A 207 22.61 -2.78 -3.29
C PHE A 207 21.51 -3.83 -3.14
N GLU A 208 20.89 -3.92 -1.97
CA GLU A 208 19.83 -4.89 -1.69
C GLU A 208 18.60 -4.66 -2.57
N LEU A 209 18.18 -3.39 -2.76
CA LEU A 209 17.07 -3.04 -3.65
C LEU A 209 17.35 -3.47 -5.11
N HIS A 210 18.53 -3.16 -5.64
CA HIS A 210 18.90 -3.53 -7.00
C HIS A 210 19.03 -5.05 -7.20
N LEU A 211 19.61 -5.75 -6.23
CA LEU A 211 19.74 -7.20 -6.28
C LEU A 211 18.37 -7.87 -6.29
N ASN A 212 17.46 -7.46 -5.40
CA ASN A 212 16.13 -8.02 -5.33
C ASN A 212 15.27 -7.65 -6.55
N LEU A 213 15.46 -6.46 -7.13
CA LEU A 213 14.84 -6.10 -8.40
C LEU A 213 15.25 -7.08 -9.51
N ALA A 214 16.55 -7.34 -9.67
CA ALA A 214 17.05 -8.31 -10.64
C ALA A 214 16.46 -9.72 -10.39
N GLU A 215 16.41 -10.18 -9.13
CA GLU A 215 15.77 -11.46 -8.82
C GLU A 215 14.29 -11.50 -9.22
N THR A 216 13.53 -10.45 -8.96
CA THR A 216 12.11 -10.41 -9.35
C THR A 216 11.93 -10.37 -10.87
N GLU A 217 12.78 -9.65 -11.60
CA GLU A 217 12.76 -9.59 -13.06
C GLU A 217 13.08 -10.94 -13.70
N LEU A 218 13.98 -11.71 -13.08
CA LEU A 218 14.21 -13.10 -13.45
C LEU A 218 12.95 -13.96 -13.22
N MET A 219 12.27 -13.80 -12.08
CA MET A 219 11.06 -14.57 -11.77
C MET A 219 9.89 -14.24 -12.71
N THR A 220 9.80 -12.99 -13.18
CA THR A 220 8.80 -12.54 -14.16
C THR A 220 9.23 -12.77 -15.61
N ALA A 221 10.43 -13.33 -15.85
CA ALA A 221 11.04 -13.53 -17.17
C ALA A 221 11.17 -12.23 -18.01
N ASP A 222 11.37 -11.09 -17.34
CA ASP A 222 11.65 -9.80 -17.99
C ASP A 222 13.17 -9.66 -18.21
N PHE A 223 13.68 -10.38 -19.20
CA PHE A 223 15.12 -10.48 -19.45
C PHE A 223 15.77 -9.16 -19.90
N ASP A 224 15.01 -8.31 -20.62
CA ASP A 224 15.48 -7.00 -21.06
C ASP A 224 15.69 -6.04 -19.89
N ALA A 225 14.82 -6.11 -18.87
CA ALA A 225 15.02 -5.36 -17.63
C ALA A 225 16.12 -5.99 -16.76
N LEU A 226 16.14 -7.33 -16.69
CA LEU A 226 17.12 -8.08 -15.91
C LEU A 226 18.57 -7.72 -16.28
N GLU A 227 18.90 -7.65 -17.57
CA GLU A 227 20.26 -7.31 -18.03
C GLU A 227 20.71 -5.94 -17.51
N LYS A 228 19.80 -4.96 -17.48
CA LYS A 228 20.05 -3.62 -16.95
C LYS A 228 20.26 -3.66 -15.44
N SER A 229 19.42 -4.40 -14.73
CA SER A 229 19.49 -4.54 -13.26
C SER A 229 20.75 -5.29 -12.81
N ILE A 230 21.18 -6.32 -13.54
CA ILE A 230 22.45 -7.03 -13.31
C ILE A 230 23.62 -6.06 -13.49
N SER A 231 23.64 -5.31 -14.58
CA SER A 231 24.69 -4.32 -14.84
C SER A 231 24.75 -3.24 -13.75
N ALA A 232 23.59 -2.72 -13.32
CA ALA A 232 23.51 -1.77 -12.22
C ALA A 232 24.02 -2.37 -10.90
N SER A 233 23.70 -3.63 -10.63
CA SER A 233 24.14 -4.34 -9.42
C SER A 233 25.67 -4.56 -9.42
N PHE A 234 26.28 -4.90 -10.56
CA PHE A 234 27.74 -5.01 -10.67
C PHE A 234 28.44 -3.66 -10.44
N ASN A 235 27.86 -2.56 -10.93
CA ASN A 235 28.36 -1.21 -10.68
C ASN A 235 28.22 -0.76 -9.22
N LEU A 236 27.41 -1.46 -8.42
CA LEU A 236 27.23 -1.21 -6.99
C LEU A 236 28.13 -2.12 -6.15
N ALA A 237 28.32 -3.38 -6.54
CA ALA A 237 28.97 -4.41 -5.73
C ALA A 237 30.36 -4.00 -5.22
N ASN A 238 30.50 -3.94 -3.90
CA ASN A 238 31.74 -3.57 -3.22
C ASN A 238 32.50 -4.76 -2.62
N SER A 239 32.03 -5.99 -2.82
CA SER A 239 32.68 -7.19 -2.31
C SER A 239 32.58 -8.39 -3.27
N PRO A 240 33.50 -9.38 -3.15
CA PRO A 240 33.39 -10.64 -3.89
C PRO A 240 32.10 -11.41 -3.58
N VAL A 241 31.57 -11.27 -2.35
CA VAL A 241 30.30 -11.89 -1.94
C VAL A 241 29.14 -11.29 -2.71
N ASP A 242 29.14 -9.97 -2.90
CA ASP A 242 28.11 -9.27 -3.65
C ASP A 242 28.16 -9.63 -5.14
N GLN A 243 29.36 -9.72 -5.72
CA GLN A 243 29.54 -10.22 -7.08
C GLN A 243 29.03 -11.65 -7.24
N ALA A 244 29.32 -12.54 -6.28
CA ALA A 244 28.84 -13.92 -6.31
C ALA A 244 27.30 -14.00 -6.31
N LYS A 245 26.61 -13.18 -5.51
CA LYS A 245 25.14 -13.10 -5.53
C LYS A 245 24.60 -12.72 -6.91
N ILE A 246 25.24 -11.74 -7.57
CA ILE A 246 24.82 -11.30 -8.92
C ILE A 246 25.03 -12.41 -9.95
N TYR A 247 26.19 -13.08 -9.93
CA TYR A 247 26.47 -14.18 -10.86
C TYR A 247 25.45 -15.33 -10.74
N VAL A 248 24.95 -15.62 -9.54
CA VAL A 248 23.89 -16.62 -9.36
C VAL A 248 22.65 -16.25 -10.17
N ILE A 249 22.24 -14.98 -10.15
CA ILE A 249 21.07 -14.49 -10.90
C ILE A 249 21.32 -14.55 -12.41
N ASP A 250 22.51 -14.14 -12.84
CA ASP A 250 22.90 -14.06 -14.27
C ASP A 250 22.98 -15.44 -14.95
N ILE A 251 23.48 -16.46 -14.24
CA ILE A 251 23.71 -17.79 -14.80
C ILE A 251 22.41 -18.62 -14.92
N LEU A 252 21.42 -18.38 -14.04
CA LEU A 252 20.19 -19.19 -13.96
C LEU A 252 19.37 -19.25 -15.28
N PRO A 253 19.13 -18.14 -16.01
CA PRO A 253 18.51 -18.18 -17.34
C PRO A 253 19.21 -19.14 -18.30
N THR A 254 20.55 -19.05 -18.35
CA THR A 254 21.39 -19.85 -19.26
C THR A 254 21.31 -21.33 -18.91
N LEU A 255 21.39 -21.69 -17.63
CA LEU A 255 21.24 -23.07 -17.16
C LEU A 255 19.85 -23.63 -17.48
N ARG A 256 18.79 -22.82 -17.34
CA ARG A 256 17.42 -23.22 -17.67
C ARG A 256 17.27 -23.53 -19.17
N ILE A 257 17.82 -22.67 -20.04
CA ILE A 257 17.83 -22.88 -21.49
C ILE A 257 18.64 -24.13 -21.87
N ALA A 258 19.83 -24.29 -21.29
CA ALA A 258 20.69 -25.44 -21.57
C ALA A 258 20.03 -26.77 -21.15
N ARG A 259 19.31 -26.81 -20.02
CA ARG A 259 18.50 -27.96 -19.60
C ARG A 259 17.34 -28.22 -20.55
N GLN A 260 16.58 -27.19 -20.95
CA GLN A 260 15.48 -27.35 -21.91
C GLN A 260 15.96 -27.87 -23.27
N ARG A 261 17.19 -27.53 -23.66
CA ARG A 261 17.83 -28.00 -24.90
C ARG A 261 18.57 -29.34 -24.75
N GLY A 262 18.53 -29.97 -23.58
CA GLY A 262 19.21 -31.25 -23.33
C GLY A 262 20.74 -31.19 -23.34
N ILE A 263 21.31 -29.98 -23.25
CA ILE A 263 22.76 -29.75 -23.23
C ILE A 263 23.34 -30.12 -21.85
N LEU A 264 22.55 -29.94 -20.79
CA LEU A 264 22.89 -30.33 -19.42
C LEU A 264 21.99 -31.48 -18.97
N GLN A 265 22.60 -32.59 -18.54
CA GLN A 265 21.92 -33.70 -17.86
C GLN A 265 21.46 -33.26 -16.46
N PRO A 266 20.39 -33.86 -15.89
CA PRO A 266 19.80 -33.47 -14.61
C PRO A 266 20.79 -33.48 -13.44
#